data_AF-A0A0D0BLG0-F1
#
_entry.id   AF-A0A0D0BLG0-F1
#
_cell.length_a   1.000
_cell.length_b   1.000
_cell.length_c   1.000
_cell.angle_alpha   90.00
_cell.angle_beta   90.00
_cell.angle_gamma   90.00
#
_symmetry.space_group_name_H-M   'P 1'
#
loop_
_entity.id
_entity.type
_entity.pdbx_description
1 polymer ?
#
loop_
_entity_poly.entity_id
_entity_poly.type
_entity_poly.pdbx_seq_one_letter_code
_entity_poly.pdbx_strand_id
1 'polypeptide(L)' 'FLLGTIKKAPDLYLDELQEMLAVSCGVWVAHSTVWRMLHSKGFTMKKSN' A
#
# COMPACT_ATOMS: atom_id res chain seq x y z
N PHE A 1 8.64 6.37 -2.72
CA PHE A 1 7.93 5.47 -3.64
C PHE A 1 6.47 5.28 -3.23
N LEU A 2 6.17 4.47 -2.20
CA LEU A 2 4.83 4.23 -1.64
C LEU A 2 3.90 5.46 -1.56
N LEU A 3 4.33 6.52 -0.88
CA LEU A 3 3.51 7.72 -0.69
C LEU A 3 3.15 8.43 -2.01
N GLY A 4 4.05 8.35 -3.00
CA GLY A 4 3.82 8.92 -4.33
C GLY A 4 2.85 8.08 -5.15
N THR A 5 2.92 6.76 -5.02
CA THR A 5 1.99 5.83 -5.65
C THR A 5 0.58 6.01 -5.12
N ILE A 6 0.40 6.04 -3.79
CA ILE A 6 -0.92 6.22 -3.15
C ILE A 6 -1.53 7.58 -3.49
N LYS A 7 -0.71 8.65 -3.56
CA LYS A 7 -1.19 9.97 -3.99
C LYS A 7 -1.63 10.02 -5.45
N LYS A 8 -1.03 9.20 -6.32
CA LYS A 8 -1.40 9.10 -7.75
C LYS A 8 -2.57 8.15 -7.99
N ALA A 9 -2.72 7.13 -7.15
CA ALA A 9 -3.73 6.09 -7.26
C ALA A 9 -4.28 5.76 -5.86
N PRO A 10 -5.24 6.55 -5.35
CA PRO A 10 -5.81 6.36 -4.02
C PRO A 10 -6.76 5.15 -3.93
N ASP A 11 -7.19 4.60 -5.07
CA ASP A 11 -8.09 3.44 -5.15
C ASP A 11 -7.36 2.08 -5.24
N LEU A 12 -6.04 2.05 -5.02
CA LEU A 12 -5.27 0.80 -5.00
C LEU A 12 -5.63 -0.06 -3.79
N TYR A 13 -5.81 -1.35 -4.04
CA TYR A 13 -5.94 -2.35 -3.00
C TYR A 13 -4.60 -2.64 -2.30
N LEU A 14 -4.69 -3.22 -1.11
CA LEU A 14 -3.52 -3.55 -0.30
C LEU A 14 -2.62 -4.59 -0.99
N ASP A 15 -3.24 -5.55 -1.68
CA ASP A 15 -2.56 -6.58 -2.48
C ASP A 15 -1.79 -5.99 -3.66
N GLU A 16 -2.38 -5.03 -4.39
CA GLU A 16 -1.70 -4.35 -5.51
C GLU A 16 -0.51 -3.54 -5.01
N LEU A 17 -0.63 -2.91 -3.85
CA LEU A 17 0.46 -2.21 -3.18
C LEU A 17 1.59 -3.17 -2.79
N GLN A 18 1.25 -4.37 -2.28
CA GLN A 18 2.21 -5.40 -1.97
C GLN A 18 2.92 -5.90 -3.22
N GLU A 19 2.18 -6.19 -4.29
CA GLU A 19 2.74 -6.64 -5.57
C GLU A 19 3.65 -5.57 -6.19
N MET A 20 3.25 -4.30 -6.17
CA MET A 20 4.12 -3.21 -6.63
C MET A 20 5.42 -3.12 -5.84
N LEU A 21 5.40 -3.37 -4.53
CA LEU A 21 6.61 -3.39 -3.70
C LEU A 21 7.51 -4.59 -4.03
N ALA A 22 6.91 -5.75 -4.27
CA ALA A 22 7.65 -6.92 -4.70
C ALA A 22 8.30 -6.71 -6.09
N VAL A 23 7.56 -6.17 -7.06
CA VAL A 23 8.03 -5.95 -8.43
C VAL A 23 9.02 -4.79 -8.52
N SER A 24 8.73 -3.66 -7.87
CA SER A 24 9.52 -2.43 -8.03
C SER A 24 10.70 -2.35 -7.07
N CYS A 25 10.55 -2.89 -5.85
CA CYS A 25 11.59 -2.82 -4.82
C CYS A 25 12.25 -4.18 -4.54
N GLY A 26 11.73 -5.28 -5.09
CA GLY A 26 12.23 -6.63 -4.80
C GLY A 26 11.93 -7.10 -3.38
N VAL A 27 11.03 -6.42 -2.65
CA VAL A 27 10.76 -6.69 -1.24
C VAL A 27 9.36 -7.25 -1.08
N TRP A 28 9.27 -8.46 -0.53
CA TRP A 28 8.02 -9.05 -0.10
C TRP A 28 7.67 -8.57 1.31
N VAL A 29 6.61 -7.76 1.43
CA VAL A 29 6.09 -7.28 2.71
C VAL A 29 4.73 -7.90 2.96
N ALA A 30 4.44 -8.28 4.20
CA ALA A 30 3.10 -8.72 4.56
C ALA A 30 2.09 -7.55 4.47
N HIS A 31 0.85 -7.85 4.11
CA HIS A 31 -0.27 -6.90 4.16
C HIS A 31 -0.37 -6.11 5.47
N SER A 32 -0.18 -6.77 6.61
CA SER A 32 -0.20 -6.11 7.92
C SER A 32 0.89 -5.05 8.08
N THR A 33 2.05 -5.26 7.45
CA THR A 33 3.17 -4.30 7.43
C THR A 33 2.85 -3.12 6.51
N VAL A 34 2.31 -3.38 5.32
CA VAL A 34 1.84 -2.33 4.40
C VAL A 34 0.79 -1.47 5.09
N TRP A 35 -0.19 -2.10 5.73
CA TRP A 35 -1.24 -1.42 6.47
C TRP A 35 -0.71 -0.59 7.64
N ARG A 36 0.20 -1.12 8.47
CA ARG A 36 0.82 -0.34 9.55
C ARG A 36 1.54 0.90 9.03
N MET A 37 2.27 0.78 7.91
CA MET A 37 2.94 1.92 7.31
C MET A 37 1.94 2.97 6.82
N LEU A 38 0.86 2.56 6.16
CA LEU A 38 -0.22 3.44 5.70
C LEU A 38 -0.88 4.17 6.88
N HIS A 39 -1.27 3.42 7.90
CA HIS A 39 -1.92 3.95 9.09
C HIS A 39 -1.01 4.93 9.85
N SER A 40 0.29 4.60 9.99
CA SER A 40 1.28 5.51 10.59
C SER A 40 1.46 6.82 9.81
N LYS A 41 1.05 6.87 8.54
CA LYS A 41 1.09 8.06 7.69
C LYS A 41 -0.27 8.76 7.58
N GLY A 42 -1.29 8.30 8.32
CA GLY A 42 -2.63 8.89 8.35
C GLY A 42 -3.56 8.43 7.23
N PHE A 43 -3.21 7.38 6.48
CA PHE A 43 -4.11 6.82 5.47
C PHE A 43 -5.12 5.88 6.12
N THR A 44 -6.32 5.85 5.55
CA THR A 44 -7.41 4.96 5.96
C THR A 44 -7.77 4.03 4.80
N MET A 45 -8.09 2.77 5.11
CA MET A 45 -8.57 1.82 4.11
C MET A 45 -10.03 2.15 3.81
N LYS A 46 -10.35 2.29 2.53
CA LYS A 46 -11.73 2.26 2.07
C LYS A 46 -12.22 0.83 2.15
N LYS A 47 -13.26 0.59 2.95
CA LYS A 47 -13.89 -0.72 3.03
C LYS A 47 -14.70 -0.91 1.75
N SER A 48 -14.31 -1.85 0.89
CA SER A 48 -15.15 -2.26 -0.23
C SER A 48 -16.35 -3.03 0.35
N ASN A 49 -17.56 -2.61 -0.03
CA ASN A 49 -18.84 -3.20 0.40
C ASN A 49 -19.37 -4.16 -0.67
#